data_AF-A0A524PKL3-F1
#
_entry.id   AF-A0A524PKL3-F1
#
_cell.length_a   1.000
_cell.length_b   1.000
_cell.length_c   1.000
_cell.angle_alpha   90.00
_cell.angle_beta   90.00
_cell.angle_gamma   90.00
#
_symmetry.space_group_name_H-M   'P 1'
#
loop_
_entity.id
_entity.type
_entity.pdbx_description
1 polymer ?
#
loop_
_entity_poly.entity_id
_entity_poly.type
_entity_poly.pdbx_seq_one_letter_code
_entity_poly.pdbx_strand_id
1 'polypeptide(L)'
;EVSSCSNCESFQARRTNVRYRAEPDGRPAYVHTLNGSGLALPRTVIAILENYQQADGSVLIPEVLRPWMGGVESIEPMGTA
;
A
#
# COMPACT_ATOMS: atom_id res chain seq x y z
N GLU A 1 -5.46 -11.46 -0.81
CA GLU A 1 -4.28 -10.88 -0.12
C GLU A 1 -3.94 -9.54 -0.78
N VAL A 2 -3.83 -8.44 -0.02
CA VAL A 2 -3.54 -7.08 -0.56
C VAL A 2 -2.29 -6.45 0.05
N SER A 3 -1.72 -7.11 1.06
CA SER A 3 -0.49 -6.72 1.73
C SER A 3 0.21 -7.95 2.30
N SER A 4 1.54 -7.87 2.30
CA SER A 4 2.43 -8.76 3.04
C SER A 4 3.39 -7.88 3.80
N CYS A 5 3.53 -8.11 5.11
CA CYS A 5 4.44 -7.39 5.99
C CYS A 5 5.43 -8.38 6.60
N SER A 6 6.71 -8.07 6.52
CA SER A 6 7.77 -9.00 6.92
C SER A 6 8.88 -8.31 7.68
N ASN A 7 9.35 -8.98 8.74
CA ASN A 7 10.61 -8.68 9.40
C ASN A 7 11.67 -9.64 8.85
N CYS A 8 12.64 -9.12 8.11
CA CYS A 8 13.74 -9.90 7.54
C CYS A 8 14.99 -9.91 8.43
N GLU A 9 14.92 -9.31 9.62
CA GLU A 9 16.06 -9.14 10.53
C GLU A 9 17.31 -8.68 9.75
N SER A 10 18.46 -9.29 10.02
CA SER A 10 19.72 -9.02 9.32
C SER A 10 19.89 -9.76 7.99
N PHE A 11 18.92 -10.57 7.51
CA PHE A 11 19.09 -11.42 6.33
C PHE A 11 19.42 -10.65 5.06
N GLN A 12 18.64 -9.60 4.78
CA GLN A 12 18.85 -8.74 3.61
C GLN A 12 20.09 -7.86 3.82
N ALA A 13 20.25 -7.27 5.00
CA ALA A 13 21.38 -6.42 5.35
C ALA A 13 22.75 -7.11 5.20
N ARG A 14 22.84 -8.42 5.50
CA ARG A 14 24.05 -9.22 5.28
C ARG A 14 24.38 -9.43 3.80
N ARG A 15 23.37 -9.44 2.92
CA ARG A 15 23.54 -9.62 1.46
C ARG A 15 23.84 -8.31 0.73
N THR A 16 23.34 -7.20 1.24
CA THR A 16 23.54 -5.86 0.68
C THR A 16 24.61 -5.04 1.42
N ASN A 17 25.20 -5.60 2.48
CA ASN A 17 26.22 -4.99 3.33
C ASN A 17 25.78 -3.67 4.01
N VAL A 18 24.50 -3.57 4.38
CA VAL A 18 23.96 -2.40 5.09
C VAL A 18 24.22 -2.53 6.59
N ARG A 19 25.00 -1.59 7.14
CA ARG A 19 25.46 -1.60 8.54
C ARG A 19 25.28 -0.23 9.16
N TYR A 20 25.19 -0.20 10.48
CA TYR A 20 25.19 1.03 11.27
C TYR A 20 26.20 0.93 12.41
N ARG A 21 26.60 2.06 12.97
CA ARG A 21 27.32 2.13 14.25
C ARG A 21 26.41 2.86 15.24
N ALA A 22 26.21 2.26 16.41
CA ALA A 22 25.41 2.89 17.46
C ALA A 22 26.15 4.07 18.11
N GLU A 23 27.47 3.98 18.20
CA GLU A 23 28.37 4.99 18.75
C GLU A 23 29.45 5.36 17.71
N PRO A 24 30.04 6.57 17.74
CA PRO A 24 31.04 7.03 16.77
C PRO A 24 32.21 6.04 16.54
N ASP A 25 32.71 5.42 17.61
CA ASP A 25 33.80 4.44 17.58
C ASP A 25 33.31 2.98 17.75
N GLY A 26 31.99 2.78 17.82
CA GLY A 26 31.39 1.47 18.04
C GLY A 26 31.59 0.51 16.87
N ARG A 27 31.69 -0.80 17.15
CA ARG A 27 31.78 -1.83 16.10
C ARG A 27 30.54 -1.79 15.21
N PRO A 28 30.67 -1.80 13.87
CA PRO A 28 29.52 -1.84 12.98
C PRO A 28 28.67 -3.10 13.20
N ALA A 29 27.35 -2.93 13.24
CA ALA A 29 26.37 -4.00 13.29
C ALA A 29 25.48 -3.96 12.04
N TYR A 30 24.96 -5.12 11.61
CA TYR A 30 23.98 -5.16 10.53
C TYR A 30 22.64 -4.61 11.02
N VAL A 31 21.98 -3.81 10.18
CA VAL A 31 20.62 -3.32 10.47
C VAL A 31 19.61 -4.46 10.35
N HIS A 32 18.46 -4.30 11.01
CA HIS A 32 17.29 -5.12 10.71
C HIS A 32 16.43 -4.43 9.66
N THR A 33 15.89 -5.22 8.74
CA THR A 33 15.09 -4.74 7.61
C THR A 33 13.65 -5.19 7.75
N LEU A 34 12.72 -4.26 7.54
CA LEU A 34 11.29 -4.52 7.47
C LEU A 34 10.76 -4.01 6.14
N ASN A 35 9.74 -4.68 5.61
CA ASN A 35 9.01 -4.22 4.44
C ASN A 35 7.52 -4.56 4.58
N GLY A 36 6.68 -3.80 3.90
CA GLY A 36 5.24 -4.01 3.87
C GLY A 36 4.58 -3.26 2.71
N SER A 37 3.65 -3.89 2.02
CA SER A 37 2.82 -3.21 1.01
C SER A 37 1.74 -2.37 1.70
N GLY A 38 1.63 -1.08 1.37
CA GLY A 38 0.65 -0.17 1.99
C GLY A 38 -0.11 0.69 0.98
N LEU A 39 -0.81 0.14 -0.01
CA LEU A 39 -1.28 -1.23 -0.25
C LEU A 39 -0.99 -1.65 -1.70
N ALA A 40 -1.28 -2.89 -2.10
CA ALA A 40 -1.19 -3.31 -3.50
C ALA A 40 -2.29 -2.67 -4.37
N LEU A 41 -1.97 -1.55 -5.04
CA LEU A 41 -2.92 -0.69 -5.75
C LEU A 41 -3.93 -1.43 -6.65
N PRO A 42 -3.54 -2.31 -7.60
CA PRO A 42 -4.52 -2.97 -8.48
C PRO A 42 -5.53 -3.82 -7.71
N ARG A 43 -5.07 -4.54 -6.67
CA ARG A 43 -5.96 -5.39 -5.85
C ARG A 43 -6.88 -4.55 -4.97
N THR A 44 -6.38 -3.42 -4.45
CA THR A 44 -7.20 -2.48 -3.67
C THR A 44 -8.27 -1.83 -4.53
N VAL A 45 -7.95 -1.44 -5.77
CA VAL A 45 -8.93 -0.88 -6.71
C VAL A 45 -10.05 -1.90 -7.01
N ILE A 46 -9.71 -3.15 -7.34
CA ILE A 46 -10.71 -4.20 -7.59
C ILE A 46 -11.60 -4.41 -6.36
N ALA A 47 -11.02 -4.46 -5.16
CA ALA A 47 -11.80 -4.59 -3.93
C ALA A 47 -12.76 -3.42 -3.71
N ILE A 48 -12.35 -2.18 -4.02
CA ILE A 48 -13.24 -1.01 -3.95
C ILE A 48 -14.37 -1.15 -4.96
N LEU A 49 -14.06 -1.46 -6.23
CA LEU A 49 -15.07 -1.62 -7.28
C LEU A 49 -16.13 -2.68 -6.90
N GLU A 50 -15.69 -3.84 -6.42
CA GLU A 50 -16.61 -4.95 -6.07
C GLU A 50 -17.46 -4.67 -4.82
N ASN A 51 -16.88 -4.05 -3.78
CA ASN A 51 -17.57 -3.84 -2.50
C ASN A 51 -18.44 -2.58 -2.48
N TYR A 52 -18.23 -1.64 -3.41
CA TYR A 52 -18.97 -0.39 -3.48
C TYR A 52 -19.83 -0.26 -4.75
N GLN A 53 -19.94 -1.33 -5.56
CA GLN A 53 -20.84 -1.37 -6.70
C GLN A 53 -22.30 -1.15 -6.28
N GLN A 54 -23.05 -0.45 -7.12
CA GLN A 54 -24.48 -0.23 -6.98
C GLN A 54 -25.25 -1.01 -8.05
N ALA A 55 -26.56 -1.19 -7.85
CA ALA A 55 -27.41 -1.95 -8.77
C ALA A 55 -27.51 -1.32 -10.18
N ASP A 56 -27.29 -0.01 -10.30
CA ASP A 56 -27.27 0.73 -11.56
C ASP A 56 -25.90 0.72 -12.27
N GLY A 57 -24.91 0.03 -11.70
CA GLY A 57 -23.54 -0.07 -12.22
C GLY A 57 -22.61 1.07 -11.80
N SER A 58 -23.09 2.08 -11.07
CA SER A 58 -22.22 3.08 -10.44
C SER A 58 -21.40 2.44 -9.31
N VAL A 59 -20.31 3.10 -8.92
CA VAL A 59 -19.48 2.68 -7.77
C VAL A 59 -19.36 3.83 -6.80
N LEU A 60 -19.80 3.62 -5.55
CA LEU A 60 -19.61 4.62 -4.49
C LEU A 60 -18.12 4.77 -4.14
N ILE A 61 -17.68 6.01 -4.02
CA ILE A 61 -16.32 6.32 -3.57
C ILE A 61 -16.31 6.32 -2.02
N PRO A 62 -15.47 5.50 -1.37
CA PRO A 62 -15.29 5.52 0.08
C PRO A 62 -15.03 6.96 0.57
N GLU A 63 -15.71 7.37 1.64
CA GLU A 63 -15.68 8.76 2.12
C GLU A 63 -14.26 9.32 2.29
N VAL A 64 -13.35 8.49 2.80
CA VAL A 64 -11.93 8.83 3.01
C VAL A 64 -11.14 9.11 1.72
N LEU A 65 -11.64 8.65 0.56
CA LEU A 65 -11.01 8.86 -0.74
C LEU A 65 -11.57 10.09 -1.47
N ARG A 66 -12.76 10.58 -1.12
CA ARG A 66 -13.43 11.70 -1.81
C ARG A 66 -12.59 12.98 -1.89
N PRO A 67 -11.83 13.42 -0.85
CA PRO A 67 -10.97 14.59 -0.95
C PRO A 67 -9.89 14.49 -2.04
N TRP A 68 -9.47 13.26 -2.36
CA TRP A 68 -8.47 12.96 -3.39
C TRP A 68 -9.08 12.80 -4.79
N MET A 69 -10.41 12.69 -4.86
CA MET A 69 -11.20 12.50 -6.09
C MET A 69 -11.98 13.77 -6.47
N GLY A 70 -11.56 14.95 -5.99
CA GLY A 70 -12.23 16.22 -6.30
C GLY A 70 -13.59 16.39 -5.63
N GLY A 71 -13.87 15.65 -4.56
CA GLY A 71 -15.14 15.69 -3.84
C GLY A 71 -16.26 14.85 -4.47
N VAL A 72 -15.97 14.11 -5.55
CA VAL A 72 -16.94 13.22 -6.19
C VAL A 72 -17.31 12.07 -5.26
N GLU A 73 -18.60 11.71 -5.21
CA GLU A 73 -19.13 10.68 -4.32
C GLU A 73 -19.31 9.32 -4.99
N SER A 74 -19.42 9.28 -6.32
CA SER A 74 -19.63 8.07 -7.13
C SER A 74 -18.92 8.15 -8.48
N ILE A 75 -18.52 6.99 -9.00
CA ILE A 75 -18.07 6.82 -10.39
C ILE A 75 -19.28 6.31 -11.18
N GLU A 76 -19.72 7.10 -12.16
CA GLU A 76 -20.86 6.76 -13.00
C GLU A 76 -20.45 5.89 -14.21
N PRO A 77 -21.30 4.96 -14.66
CA PRO A 77 -21.11 4.28 -15.93
C PRO A 77 -21.02 5.32 -17.06
N MET A 78 -20.07 5.14 -17.98
CA MET A 78 -20.14 5.91 -19.23
C MET A 78 -21.38 5.44 -20.00
N GLY A 79 -22.34 6.34 -20.19
CA GLY A 79 -23.50 6.07 -21.03
C GLY A 79 -23.05 5.61 -22.41
N THR A 80 -23.74 4.62 -22.98
CA THR A 80 -23.55 4.26 -24.38
C THR A 80 -23.98 5.45 -25.24
N ALA A 81 -23.04 6.04 -25.96
CA ALA A 81 -23.34 7.00 -27.02
C ALA A 81 -24.22 6.37 -28.10
#